data_AF-A0A261XVV9-F1
#
_entry.id   AF-A0A261XVV9-F1
#
_cell.length_a   1.000
_cell.length_b   1.000
_cell.length_c   1.000
_cell.angle_alpha   90.00
_cell.angle_beta   90.00
_cell.angle_gamma   90.00
#
_symmetry.space_group_name_H-M   'P 1'
#
loop_
_entity.id
_entity.type
_entity.pdbx_description
1 polymer ?
#
loop_
_entity_poly.entity_id
_entity_poly.type
_entity_poly.pdbx_seq_one_letter_code
_entity_poly.pdbx_strand_id
1 'polypeptide(L)'
;MRPENAARLAQQPKDADLPGLGQNYCIQCARHFITGKALNEHYRGKVHKKRVKDLKEEAYTQKEAEAAVGFTTDNGTRGGVRKSAVQDAIMTDLDQ
;
A
#
# COMPACT_ATOMS: atom_id res chain seq x y z
N MET A 1 4.35 0.79 -1.29
CA MET A 1 3.05 1.02 -1.98
C MET A 1 3.24 0.74 -3.46
N ARG A 2 2.35 -0.02 -4.11
CA ARG A 2 2.32 -0.09 -5.58
C ARG A 2 1.89 1.29 -6.13
N PRO A 3 2.54 1.84 -7.17
CA PRO A 3 2.29 3.20 -7.65
C PRO A 3 0.85 3.38 -8.19
N GLU A 4 0.26 2.32 -8.74
CA GLU A 4 -1.11 2.29 -9.27
C GLU A 4 -2.16 2.68 -8.22
N ASN A 5 -1.98 2.24 -6.98
CA ASN A 5 -2.91 2.54 -5.90
C ASN A 5 -2.88 4.02 -5.51
N ALA A 6 -1.69 4.65 -5.55
CA ALA A 6 -1.57 6.06 -5.22
C ALA A 6 -2.33 6.95 -6.22
N ALA A 7 -2.24 6.63 -7.52
CA ALA A 7 -2.96 7.35 -8.57
C ALA A 7 -4.48 7.18 -8.42
N ARG A 8 -4.96 5.96 -8.17
CA ARG A 8 -6.39 5.67 -7.97
C ARG A 8 -6.97 6.39 -6.76
N LEU A 9 -6.23 6.46 -5.64
CA LEU A 9 -6.71 7.15 -4.44
C LEU A 9 -6.58 8.68 -4.54
N ALA A 10 -5.69 9.20 -5.39
CA ALA A 10 -5.62 10.64 -5.66
C ALA A 10 -6.80 11.12 -6.54
N GLN A 11 -7.27 10.27 -7.44
CA GLN A 11 -8.38 10.56 -8.35
C GLN A 11 -9.59 9.68 -8.02
N GLN A 12 -10.24 9.96 -6.88
CA GLN A 12 -11.50 9.28 -6.54
C GLN A 12 -12.68 9.84 -7.34
N PRO A 13 -13.70 9.01 -7.65
CA PRO A 13 -14.96 9.51 -8.18
C PRO A 13 -15.62 10.47 -7.18
N LYS A 14 -16.42 11.41 -7.68
CA LYS A 14 -17.15 12.35 -6.83
C LYS A 14 -18.24 11.60 -6.08
N ASP A 15 -18.13 11.58 -4.78
CA ASP A 15 -19.08 10.93 -3.88
C ASP A 15 -19.72 11.97 -2.97
N ALA A 16 -21.05 12.00 -2.92
CA ALA A 16 -21.82 12.98 -2.16
C ALA A 16 -21.78 12.75 -0.64
N ASP A 17 -21.45 11.53 -0.20
CA ASP A 17 -21.43 11.16 1.22
C ASP A 17 -20.10 11.57 1.91
N LEU A 18 -19.07 11.86 1.11
CA LEU A 18 -17.73 12.21 1.58
C LEU A 18 -17.50 13.73 1.59
N PRO A 19 -16.77 14.28 2.58
CA PRO A 19 -16.52 15.72 2.63
C PRO A 19 -15.66 16.15 1.44
N GLY A 20 -16.00 17.29 0.85
CA GLY A 20 -15.32 17.80 -0.35
C GLY A 20 -15.53 16.91 -1.59
N LEU A 21 -16.65 16.18 -1.66
CA LEU A 21 -17.00 15.27 -2.75
C LEU A 21 -15.96 14.16 -2.99
N GLY A 22 -15.24 13.77 -1.94
CA GLY A 22 -14.16 12.78 -2.02
C GLY A 22 -12.88 13.26 -2.72
N GLN A 23 -12.82 14.52 -3.18
CA GLN A 23 -11.71 15.01 -4.02
C GLN A 23 -10.47 15.42 -3.21
N ASN A 24 -10.65 15.98 -2.01
CA ASN A 24 -9.53 16.45 -1.19
C ASN A 24 -9.12 15.36 -0.20
N TYR A 25 -8.39 14.35 -0.68
CA TYR A 25 -7.97 13.20 0.13
C TYR A 25 -6.46 13.18 0.43
N CYS A 26 -6.10 12.91 1.69
CA CYS A 26 -4.70 12.68 2.07
C CYS A 26 -4.40 11.18 2.15
N ILE A 27 -3.50 10.69 1.29
CA ILE A 27 -3.13 9.27 1.19
C ILE A 27 -2.44 8.77 2.47
N GLN A 28 -1.57 9.58 3.07
CA GLN A 28 -0.74 9.18 4.22
C GLN A 28 -1.55 9.05 5.52
N CYS A 29 -2.56 9.93 5.67
CA CYS A 29 -3.39 10.02 6.86
C CYS A 29 -4.77 9.38 6.70
N ALA A 30 -5.11 8.89 5.51
CA ALA A 30 -6.40 8.28 5.17
C ALA A 30 -7.61 9.14 5.57
N ARG A 31 -7.58 10.44 5.23
CA ARG A 31 -8.60 11.41 5.65
C ARG A 31 -9.02 12.34 4.53
N HIS A 32 -10.32 12.60 4.44
CA HIS A 32 -10.93 13.55 3.53
C HIS A 32 -11.08 14.94 4.15
N PHE A 33 -10.96 15.97 3.32
CA PHE A 33 -11.06 17.37 3.69
C PHE A 33 -12.14 18.07 2.86
N ILE A 34 -12.72 19.13 3.41
CA ILE A 34 -13.81 19.86 2.75
C ILE A 34 -13.26 20.71 1.59
N THR A 35 -12.08 21.31 1.75
CA THR A 35 -11.46 22.21 0.76
C THR A 35 -10.00 21.87 0.51
N GLY A 36 -9.48 22.27 -0.66
CA GLY A 36 -8.05 22.13 -0.99
C GLY A 36 -7.14 22.97 -0.08
N LYS A 37 -7.63 24.10 0.46
CA LYS A 37 -6.89 24.92 1.43
C LYS A 37 -6.65 24.15 2.74
N ALA A 38 -7.69 23.50 3.27
CA ALA A 38 -7.58 22.68 4.48
C ALA A 38 -6.61 21.49 4.29
N LEU A 39 -6.59 20.88 3.10
CA LEU A 39 -5.65 19.82 2.75
C LEU A 39 -4.20 20.32 2.70
N ASN A 40 -3.96 21.52 2.16
CA ASN A 40 -2.64 22.15 2.15
C ASN A 40 -2.16 22.54 3.56
N GLU A 41 -3.04 23.04 4.40
CA GLU A 41 -2.74 23.33 5.81
C GLU A 41 -2.43 22.04 6.58
N HIS A 42 -3.17 20.97 6.32
CA HIS A 42 -2.91 19.65 6.89
C HIS A 42 -1.48 19.17 6.60
N TYR A 43 -1.00 19.29 5.36
CA TYR A 43 0.36 18.89 4.98
C TYR A 43 1.46 19.63 5.76
N ARG A 44 1.22 20.89 6.14
CA ARG A 44 2.16 21.70 6.91
C ARG A 44 2.15 21.36 8.40
N GLY A 45 1.05 20.78 8.88
CA GLY A 45 0.80 20.43 10.27
C GLY A 45 1.73 19.32 10.82
N LYS A 46 1.93 19.34 12.14
CA LYS A 46 2.79 18.39 12.85
C LYS A 46 2.29 16.94 12.74
N VAL A 47 0.97 16.76 12.74
CA VAL A 47 0.32 15.43 12.66
C VAL A 47 0.70 14.73 11.36
N HIS A 48 0.62 15.43 10.23
CA HIS A 48 0.98 14.87 8.93
C HIS A 48 2.47 14.51 8.87
N LYS A 49 3.34 15.44 9.30
CA LYS A 49 4.79 15.20 9.33
C LYS A 49 5.19 14.02 10.21
N LYS A 50 4.52 13.84 11.36
CA LYS A 50 4.72 12.66 12.21
C LYS A 50 4.31 11.39 11.47
N ARG A 51 3.13 11.37 10.87
CA ARG A 51 2.65 10.19 10.12
C ARG A 51 3.58 9.80 8.97
N VAL A 52 4.11 10.77 8.23
CA VAL A 52 5.09 10.54 7.16
C VAL A 52 6.40 9.96 7.72
N LYS A 53 6.78 10.32 8.94
CA LYS A 53 7.94 9.70 9.61
C LYS A 53 7.63 8.25 9.98
N ASP A 54 6.49 8.00 10.61
CA ASP A 54 6.06 6.65 11.02
C ASP A 54 5.96 5.70 9.81
N LEU A 55 5.49 6.18 8.65
CA LEU A 55 5.35 5.39 7.43
C LEU A 55 6.67 5.07 6.72
N LYS A 56 7.78 5.69 7.13
CA LYS A 56 9.13 5.34 6.63
C LYS A 56 9.70 4.11 7.34
N GLU A 57 9.24 3.85 8.56
CA GLU A 57 9.61 2.68 9.32
C GLU A 57 8.83 1.47 8.78
N GLU A 58 9.42 0.28 8.88
CA GLU A 58 8.76 -0.95 8.43
C GLU A 58 7.51 -1.20 9.28
N ALA A 59 6.42 -1.57 8.60
CA ALA A 59 5.16 -1.83 9.29
C ALA A 59 5.30 -3.12 10.09
N TYR A 60 4.97 -3.06 11.38
CA TYR A 60 5.03 -4.23 12.25
C TYR A 60 4.22 -5.40 11.68
N THR A 61 4.89 -6.53 11.45
CA THR A 61 4.27 -7.73 10.90
C THR A 61 4.12 -8.84 11.95
N GLN A 62 3.14 -9.72 11.77
CA GLN A 62 2.96 -10.88 12.66
C GLN A 62 4.21 -11.78 12.69
N LYS A 63 4.94 -11.87 11.57
CA LYS A 63 6.19 -12.64 11.49
C LYS A 63 7.28 -12.09 12.42
N GLU A 64 7.37 -10.76 12.56
CA GLU A 64 8.29 -10.13 13.51
C GLU A 64 7.87 -10.42 14.96
N ALA A 65 6.57 -10.44 15.23
CA ALA A 65 6.02 -10.80 16.54
C ALA A 65 6.38 -12.23 16.94
N GLU A 66 6.15 -13.18 16.03
CA GLU A 66 6.48 -14.59 16.21
C GLU A 66 7.98 -14.76 16.43
N ALA A 67 8.81 -14.14 15.59
CA ALA A 67 10.26 -14.20 15.70
C ALA A 67 10.78 -13.66 17.06
N ALA A 68 10.17 -12.60 17.60
CA ALA A 68 10.54 -12.04 18.89
C ALA A 68 10.25 -12.99 20.08
N VAL A 69 9.23 -13.84 19.97
CA VAL A 69 8.89 -14.88 20.97
C VAL A 69 9.63 -16.20 20.70
N GLY A 70 10.43 -16.26 19.62
CA GLY A 70 11.16 -17.47 19.21
C GLY A 70 10.32 -18.46 18.41
N PHE A 71 9.12 -18.07 17.96
CA PHE A 71 8.33 -18.82 17.00
C PHE A 71 8.80 -18.49 15.58
N THR A 72 9.22 -19.50 14.85
CA THR A 72 9.45 -19.39 13.41
C THR A 72 8.32 -20.10 12.68
N THR A 73 7.87 -19.53 11.57
CA THR A 73 6.92 -20.22 10.69
C THR A 73 7.67 -21.29 9.91
N ASP A 74 7.83 -22.47 10.52
CA ASP A 74 8.34 -23.69 9.87
C ASP A 74 7.25 -24.31 8.99
N ASN A 75 6.78 -23.52 8.02
CA ASN A 75 6.09 -24.08 6.87
C ASN A 75 7.17 -24.79 6.03
N GLY A 76 7.65 -25.93 6.51
CA GLY A 76 8.49 -26.84 5.72
C GLY A 76 7.88 -27.04 4.34
N THR A 77 8.68 -27.46 3.36
CA THR A 77 8.25 -27.69 1.97
C THR A 77 7.02 -28.60 1.93
N ARG A 78 5.82 -28.03 1.99
CA ARG A 78 4.58 -28.79 1.84
C ARG A 78 4.66 -29.38 0.43
N GLY A 79 4.68 -30.71 0.39
CA GLY A 79 5.10 -31.51 -0.75
C GLY A 79 4.57 -31.02 -2.10
N GLY A 80 5.47 -31.09 -3.09
CA GLY A 80 5.28 -31.00 -4.53
C GLY A 80 3.91 -30.59 -5.08
N VAL A 81 3.81 -29.32 -5.49
CA VAL A 81 3.00 -28.97 -6.66
C VAL A 81 3.97 -28.86 -7.84
N ARG A 82 3.75 -29.73 -8.82
CA ARG A 82 4.51 -29.86 -10.07
C ARG A 82 4.69 -28.47 -10.70
N LYS A 83 5.92 -28.10 -11.05
CA LYS A 83 6.15 -27.00 -12.01
C LYS A 83 5.37 -27.37 -13.28
N SER A 84 4.24 -26.69 -13.54
CA SER A 84 3.55 -26.83 -14.82
C SER A 84 4.44 -26.17 -15.86
N ALA A 85 4.85 -26.96 -16.85
CA ALA A 85 5.84 -26.63 -17.90
C ALA A 85 5.38 -25.54 -18.89
N VAL A 86 4.49 -24.64 -18.50
CA VAL A 86 3.86 -23.64 -19.38
C VAL A 86 4.67 -22.33 -19.41
N GLN A 87 5.52 -22.06 -18.43
CA GLN A 87 6.21 -20.76 -18.31
C GLN A 87 7.51 -20.65 -19.14
N ASP A 88 8.15 -21.77 -19.52
CA ASP A 88 9.45 -21.73 -20.24
C ASP A 88 9.29 -21.51 -21.77
N ALA A 89 8.07 -21.62 -22.32
CA ALA A 89 7.83 -21.48 -23.77
C ALA A 89 7.56 -20.04 -24.24
N ILE A 90 7.37 -19.07 -23.33
CA ILE A 90 6.95 -17.71 -23.70
C ILE A 90 8.16 -16.75 -23.90
N MET A 91 9.39 -17.25 -23.77
CA MET A 91 10.61 -16.44 -23.91
C MET A 91 11.45 -16.74 -25.17
N THR A 92 11.04 -17.69 -26.02
CA THR A 92 11.79 -18.04 -27.24
C THR A 92 11.24 -17.45 -28.54
N ASP A 93 10.11 -16.74 -28.52
CA ASP A 93 9.49 -16.18 -29.75
C ASP A 93 9.42 -14.64 -29.76
N LEU A 94 10.42 -13.95 -29.18
CA LEU A 94 10.60 -12.48 -29.34
C LEU A 94 12.01 -12.09 -29.80
N ASP A 95 12.76 -13.02 -30.38
CA ASP A 95 13.96 -12.73 -31.17
C ASP A 95 13.84 -13.39 -32.54
N GLN A 96 12.97 -12.81 -33.38
CA GLN A 96 13.18 -12.74 -34.83
C GLN A 96 12.62 -11.45 -35.40
#